data_AF-U4TPY8-F1
#
_entry.id   AF-U4TPY8-F1
#
_cell.length_a   1.000
_cell.length_b   1.000
_cell.length_c   1.000
_cell.angle_alpha   90.00
_cell.angle_beta   90.00
_cell.angle_gamma   90.00
#
_symmetry.space_group_name_H-M   'P 1'
#
loop_
_entity.id
_entity.type
_entity.pdbx_description
1 polymer ?
#
loop_
_entity_poly.entity_id
_entity_poly.type
_entity_poly.pdbx_seq_one_letter_code
_entity_poly.pdbx_strand_id
1 'polypeptide(L)'
;MLKGKGQLKFEDKWVHMRPIVLKLLKQEAVSQAEWHDLFYDVHLVCLWDEKGPAKLRDHLHEDIVQFIKQAQSRVLAQREEEALLKAYIAEWRKFFTQCNYLPTPFRQLESSLQGKTTSASSSMQGSNNKPNSSDECIVRKLMLDSWNESIFSDIKHRLQESAMKLVHAERNGEAFDSQLVIGVRESYVNLCSNPDDRLEIYRENFEAAYIQSTEMFYKLKSSQYLAENGVQAYMKYADAKLKEEESRAQRYLE
;
A
#
# COMPACT_ATOMS: atom_id res chain seq x y z
N MET A 1 -46.72 14.68 -2.12
CA MET A 1 -46.06 15.66 -3.00
C MET A 1 -44.78 16.16 -2.32
N LEU A 2 -43.61 15.69 -2.77
CA LEU A 2 -42.29 16.25 -2.44
C LEU A 2 -41.41 16.27 -3.71
N LYS A 3 -42.00 16.58 -4.87
CA LYS A 3 -41.28 16.96 -6.09
C LYS A 3 -40.95 18.45 -5.95
N GLY A 4 -39.87 18.79 -5.26
CA GLY A 4 -39.57 20.20 -4.96
C GLY A 4 -38.28 20.49 -4.19
N LYS A 5 -37.25 19.64 -4.28
CA LYS A 5 -35.88 20.04 -3.96
C LYS A 5 -35.07 19.76 -5.22
N GLY A 6 -34.39 20.79 -5.76
CA GLY A 6 -33.71 20.74 -7.04
C GLY A 6 -32.88 19.47 -7.19
N GLN A 7 -32.85 18.88 -8.39
CA GLN A 7 -31.99 17.74 -8.70
C GLN A 7 -30.57 18.10 -8.26
N LEU A 8 -30.14 17.57 -7.11
CA LEU A 8 -28.76 17.65 -6.65
C LEU A 8 -27.96 16.81 -7.64
N LYS A 9 -27.27 17.46 -8.56
CA LYS A 9 -26.47 16.79 -9.57
C LYS A 9 -25.06 16.58 -9.04
N PHE A 10 -24.44 15.49 -9.47
CA PHE A 10 -23.02 15.22 -9.20
C PHE A 10 -22.12 16.43 -9.49
N GLU A 11 -22.35 17.12 -10.60
CA GLU A 11 -21.50 18.23 -11.06
C GLU A 11 -21.43 19.39 -10.05
N ASP A 12 -22.53 19.69 -9.37
CA ASP A 12 -22.59 20.81 -8.41
C ASP A 12 -21.81 20.49 -7.12
N LYS A 13 -21.78 19.21 -6.74
CA LYS A 13 -21.10 18.73 -5.54
C LYS A 13 -19.64 18.38 -5.76
N TRP A 14 -19.29 17.86 -6.94
CA TRP A 14 -17.93 17.44 -7.25
C TRP A 14 -16.92 18.59 -7.17
N VAL A 15 -17.32 19.81 -7.56
CA VAL A 15 -16.47 21.01 -7.45
C VAL A 15 -16.02 21.28 -6.02
N HIS A 16 -16.83 20.92 -5.02
CA HIS A 16 -16.53 21.09 -3.59
C HIS A 16 -15.79 19.89 -3.01
N MET A 17 -16.13 18.67 -3.45
CA MET A 17 -15.48 17.43 -2.98
C MET A 17 -14.05 17.27 -3.53
N ARG A 18 -13.83 17.60 -4.81
CA ARG A 18 -12.56 17.37 -5.50
C ARG A 18 -11.35 18.01 -4.81
N PRO A 19 -11.38 19.28 -4.37
CA PRO A 19 -10.27 19.87 -3.63
C PRO A 19 -9.90 19.09 -2.36
N ILE A 20 -10.90 18.56 -1.64
CA ILE A 20 -10.67 17.76 -0.42
C ILE A 20 -10.05 16.41 -0.79
N VAL A 21 -10.51 15.76 -1.85
CA VAL A 21 -9.91 14.52 -2.38
C VAL A 21 -8.44 14.74 -2.76
N LEU A 22 -8.14 15.85 -3.45
CA LEU A 22 -6.76 16.19 -3.83
C LEU A 22 -5.88 16.49 -2.60
N LYS A 23 -6.41 17.16 -1.57
CA LYS A 23 -5.70 17.37 -0.30
C LYS A 23 -5.37 16.04 0.36
N LEU A 24 -6.35 15.12 0.43
CA LEU A 24 -6.15 13.79 0.99
C LEU A 24 -5.06 13.04 0.22
N LEU A 25 -5.15 12.94 -1.11
CA LEU A 25 -4.13 12.26 -1.94
C LEU A 25 -2.72 12.81 -1.73
N LYS A 26 -2.59 14.13 -1.55
CA LYS A 26 -1.31 14.81 -1.33
C LYS A 26 -0.85 14.81 0.14
N GLN A 27 -1.64 14.24 1.05
CA GLN A 27 -1.41 14.29 2.50
C GLN A 27 -1.33 15.74 3.04
N GLU A 28 -2.13 16.64 2.47
CA GLU A 28 -2.31 18.01 2.96
C GLU A 28 -3.32 18.04 4.13
N ALA A 29 -3.27 19.10 4.94
CA ALA A 29 -4.17 19.24 6.08
C ALA A 29 -5.63 19.41 5.62
N VAL A 30 -6.52 18.57 6.15
CA VAL A 30 -7.97 18.64 5.96
C VAL A 30 -8.61 18.94 7.31
N SER A 31 -9.42 19.99 7.38
CA SER A 31 -10.16 20.34 8.59
C SER A 31 -11.26 19.33 8.88
N GLN A 32 -11.69 19.24 10.14
CA GLN A 32 -12.80 18.36 10.52
C GLN A 32 -14.10 18.69 9.78
N ALA A 33 -14.35 19.97 9.50
CA ALA A 33 -15.51 20.41 8.72
C ALA A 33 -15.45 19.88 7.29
N GLU A 34 -14.34 20.11 6.57
CA GLU A 34 -14.13 19.58 5.22
C GLU A 34 -14.27 18.05 5.18
N TRP A 35 -13.74 17.36 6.20
CA TRP A 35 -13.87 15.91 6.31
C TRP A 35 -15.33 15.46 6.44
N HIS A 36 -16.10 16.07 7.33
CA HIS A 36 -17.51 15.74 7.50
C HIS A 36 -18.36 16.11 6.27
N ASP A 37 -18.08 17.25 5.64
CA ASP A 37 -18.75 17.71 4.44
C ASP A 37 -18.54 16.73 3.28
N LEU A 38 -17.34 16.15 3.16
CA LEU A 38 -17.06 15.12 2.17
C LEU A 38 -17.95 13.88 2.35
N PHE A 39 -18.11 13.36 3.57
CA PHE A 39 -19.04 12.24 3.83
C PHE A 39 -20.47 12.60 3.46
N TYR A 40 -20.91 13.80 3.82
CA TYR A 40 -22.26 14.26 3.56
C TYR A 40 -22.54 14.40 2.05
N ASP A 41 -21.61 14.99 1.31
CA ASP A 41 -21.75 15.19 -0.13
C ASP A 41 -21.68 13.86 -0.90
N VAL A 42 -20.80 12.93 -0.52
CA VAL A 42 -20.80 11.57 -1.08
C VAL A 42 -22.16 10.89 -0.84
N HIS A 43 -22.70 10.98 0.37
CA HIS A 43 -24.02 10.42 0.71
C HIS A 43 -25.13 11.00 -0.17
N LEU A 44 -25.16 12.33 -0.33
CA LEU A 44 -26.17 13.00 -1.15
C LEU A 44 -26.08 12.60 -2.62
N VAL A 45 -24.88 12.58 -3.20
CA VAL A 45 -24.69 12.17 -4.59
C VAL A 45 -25.12 10.72 -4.80
N CYS A 46 -24.77 9.81 -3.88
CA CYS A 46 -25.19 8.41 -3.98
C CYS A 46 -26.70 8.20 -3.79
N LEU A 47 -27.37 9.09 -3.06
CA LEU A 47 -28.81 8.97 -2.79
C LEU A 47 -29.68 9.59 -3.88
N TRP A 48 -29.28 10.75 -4.43
CA TRP A 48 -30.15 11.61 -5.25
C TRP A 48 -29.82 11.62 -6.75
N ASP A 49 -28.61 11.20 -7.14
CA ASP A 49 -28.23 11.09 -8.55
C ASP A 49 -28.07 9.62 -8.94
N GLU A 50 -28.95 9.11 -9.82
CA GLU A 50 -28.91 7.72 -10.30
C GLU A 50 -27.59 7.38 -11.00
N LYS A 51 -26.94 8.36 -11.64
CA LYS A 51 -25.61 8.19 -12.28
C LYS A 51 -24.47 8.71 -11.39
N GLY A 52 -24.79 9.27 -10.22
CA GLY A 52 -23.86 9.86 -9.28
C GLY A 52 -22.76 8.88 -8.83
N PRO A 53 -23.11 7.68 -8.34
CA PRO A 53 -22.12 6.66 -7.95
C PRO A 53 -21.12 6.32 -9.06
N ALA A 54 -21.59 6.07 -10.29
CA ALA A 54 -20.70 5.75 -11.41
C ALA A 54 -19.76 6.92 -11.72
N LYS A 55 -20.31 8.14 -11.88
CA LYS A 55 -19.50 9.35 -12.12
C LYS A 55 -18.49 9.63 -11.01
N LEU A 56 -18.88 9.43 -9.74
CA LEU A 56 -18.01 9.65 -8.59
C LEU A 56 -16.81 8.70 -8.64
N ARG A 57 -17.05 7.42 -8.95
CA ARG A 57 -15.98 6.45 -9.14
C ARG A 57 -15.05 6.85 -10.28
N ASP A 58 -15.59 7.24 -11.43
CA ASP A 58 -14.82 7.57 -12.63
C ASP A 58 -13.95 8.82 -12.42
N HIS A 59 -14.51 9.88 -11.85
CA HIS A 59 -13.73 11.10 -11.56
C HIS A 59 -12.71 10.90 -10.44
N LEU A 60 -13.05 10.11 -9.41
CA LEU A 60 -12.11 9.72 -8.37
C LEU A 60 -10.94 8.91 -8.96
N HIS A 61 -11.24 7.98 -9.87
CA HIS A 61 -10.23 7.22 -10.59
C HIS A 61 -9.31 8.13 -11.40
N GLU A 62 -9.87 9.08 -12.16
CA GLU A 62 -9.08 10.04 -12.94
C GLU A 62 -8.13 10.87 -12.06
N ASP A 63 -8.61 11.39 -10.93
CA ASP A 63 -7.77 12.18 -10.00
C ASP A 63 -6.69 11.31 -9.33
N ILE A 64 -7.01 10.05 -8.98
CA ILE A 64 -6.02 9.08 -8.45
C ILE A 64 -4.94 8.81 -9.50
N VAL A 65 -5.32 8.48 -10.74
CA VAL A 65 -4.37 8.20 -11.83
C VAL A 65 -3.52 9.43 -12.14
N GLN A 66 -4.10 10.62 -12.13
CA GLN A 66 -3.35 11.86 -12.34
C GLN A 66 -2.31 12.09 -11.22
N PHE A 67 -2.68 11.85 -9.96
CA PHE A 67 -1.76 11.92 -8.84
C PHE A 67 -0.62 10.89 -8.97
N ILE A 68 -0.94 9.65 -9.32
CA ILE A 68 0.04 8.57 -9.48
C ILE A 68 1.00 8.89 -10.63
N LYS A 69 0.54 9.43 -11.77
CA LYS A 69 1.42 9.87 -12.86
C LYS A 69 2.40 10.96 -12.44
N GLN A 70 1.98 11.87 -11.55
CA GLN A 70 2.90 12.86 -10.98
C GLN A 70 3.94 12.21 -10.06
N ALA A 71 3.53 11.26 -9.23
CA ALA A 71 4.46 10.49 -8.39
C ALA A 71 5.43 9.66 -9.24
N GLN A 72 4.94 8.97 -10.26
CA GLN A 72 5.73 8.23 -11.25
C GLN A 72 6.81 9.12 -11.87
N SER A 73 6.43 10.32 -12.33
CA SER A 73 7.38 11.27 -12.92
C SER A 73 8.49 11.68 -11.94
N ARG A 74 8.16 11.86 -10.64
CA ARG A 74 9.15 12.18 -9.59
C ARG A 74 10.10 11.03 -9.30
N VAL A 75 9.58 9.79 -9.26
CA VAL A 75 10.36 8.57 -8.99
C VAL A 75 11.27 8.23 -10.18
N LEU A 76 10.72 8.21 -11.40
CA LEU A 76 11.47 7.85 -12.61
C LEU A 76 12.44 8.92 -13.09
N ALA A 77 12.36 10.15 -12.57
CA ALA A 77 13.36 11.18 -12.81
C ALA A 77 14.73 10.83 -12.19
N GLN A 78 14.77 9.93 -11.21
CA GLN A 78 16.01 9.52 -10.55
C GLN A 78 16.79 8.51 -11.41
N ARG A 79 18.04 8.84 -11.74
CA ARG A 79 18.92 7.96 -12.52
C ARG A 79 19.61 6.91 -11.67
N GLU A 80 20.01 7.27 -10.46
CA GLU A 80 20.72 6.38 -9.53
C GLU A 80 19.75 5.45 -8.78
N GLU A 81 20.17 4.21 -8.54
CA GLU A 81 19.35 3.18 -7.89
C GLU A 81 18.97 3.56 -6.45
N GLU A 82 19.93 4.08 -5.67
CA GLU A 82 19.69 4.47 -4.28
C GLU A 82 18.75 5.69 -4.19
N ALA A 83 18.94 6.68 -5.07
CA ALA A 83 18.06 7.85 -5.16
C ALA A 83 16.64 7.45 -5.59
N LEU A 84 16.52 6.52 -6.54
CA LEU A 84 15.24 5.96 -6.97
C LEU A 84 14.53 5.24 -5.82
N LEU A 85 15.23 4.40 -5.06
CA LEU A 85 14.67 3.72 -3.89
C LEU A 85 14.17 4.73 -2.85
N LYS A 86 14.99 5.72 -2.50
CA LYS A 86 14.59 6.78 -1.54
C LYS A 86 13.37 7.56 -2.02
N ALA A 87 13.35 7.96 -3.30
CA ALA A 87 12.23 8.68 -3.89
C ALA A 87 10.95 7.81 -3.92
N TYR A 88 11.06 6.53 -4.30
CA TYR A 88 9.94 5.59 -4.28
C TYR A 88 9.37 5.46 -2.87
N ILE A 89 10.20 5.22 -1.86
CA ILE A 89 9.75 5.00 -0.47
C ILE A 89 9.11 6.26 0.11
N ALA A 90 9.63 7.44 -0.24
CA ALA A 90 9.02 8.71 0.17
C ALA A 90 7.62 8.90 -0.40
N GLU A 91 7.38 8.55 -1.67
CA GLU A 91 6.06 8.63 -2.30
C GLU A 91 5.14 7.49 -1.82
N TRP A 92 5.66 6.26 -1.69
CA TRP A 92 4.93 5.09 -1.20
C TRP A 92 4.38 5.31 0.21
N ARG A 93 5.19 5.82 1.16
CA ARG A 93 4.72 6.05 2.54
C ARG A 93 3.56 7.04 2.61
N LYS A 94 3.62 8.11 1.81
CA LYS A 94 2.53 9.08 1.70
C LYS A 94 1.29 8.39 1.15
N PHE A 95 1.43 7.77 -0.02
CA PHE A 95 0.34 7.13 -0.74
C PHE A 95 -0.32 6.00 0.06
N PHE A 96 0.45 5.07 0.60
CA PHE A 96 -0.04 3.93 1.36
C PHE A 96 -0.78 4.34 2.63
N THR A 97 -0.33 5.42 3.28
CA THR A 97 -1.07 6.04 4.39
C THR A 97 -2.44 6.55 3.91
N GLN A 98 -2.51 7.20 2.75
CA GLN A 98 -3.77 7.69 2.18
C GLN A 98 -4.71 6.56 1.73
N CYS A 99 -4.19 5.40 1.35
CA CYS A 99 -4.99 4.20 1.09
C CYS A 99 -5.80 3.74 2.32
N ASN A 100 -5.49 4.22 3.53
CA ASN A 100 -6.28 3.92 4.72
C ASN A 100 -7.33 5.00 5.03
N TYR A 101 -7.13 6.24 4.56
CA TYR A 101 -8.00 7.38 4.87
C TYR A 101 -8.96 7.70 3.73
N LEU A 102 -8.44 7.90 2.51
CA LEU A 102 -9.22 8.31 1.34
C LEU A 102 -10.42 7.38 1.07
N PRO A 103 -10.36 6.05 1.26
CA PRO A 103 -11.52 5.20 1.00
C PRO A 103 -12.68 5.36 2.00
N THR A 104 -12.43 5.92 3.19
CA THR A 104 -13.43 5.95 4.27
C THR A 104 -14.70 6.77 3.97
N PRO A 105 -14.66 7.96 3.34
CA PRO A 105 -15.87 8.69 2.93
C PRO A 105 -16.64 7.99 1.81
N PHE A 106 -15.97 7.12 1.04
CA PHE A 106 -16.54 6.46 -0.12
C PHE A 106 -17.09 5.06 0.17
N ARG A 107 -17.16 4.60 1.43
CA ARG A 107 -17.76 3.28 1.74
C ARG A 107 -19.20 3.13 1.24
N GLN A 108 -19.99 4.20 1.31
CA GLN A 108 -21.37 4.19 0.81
C GLN A 108 -21.46 4.05 -0.71
N LEU A 109 -20.42 4.48 -1.43
CA LEU A 109 -20.34 4.32 -2.88
C LEU A 109 -20.44 2.84 -3.26
N GLU A 110 -19.85 1.95 -2.46
CA GLU A 110 -19.80 0.51 -2.72
C GLU A 110 -21.18 -0.13 -2.68
N SER A 111 -21.93 0.12 -1.60
CA SER A 111 -23.31 -0.36 -1.46
C SER A 111 -24.22 0.18 -2.57
N SER A 112 -23.92 1.38 -3.07
CA SER A 112 -24.70 2.01 -4.14
C SER A 112 -24.34 1.43 -5.52
N LEU A 113 -23.08 1.06 -5.75
CA LEU A 113 -22.59 0.48 -6.99
C LEU A 113 -22.93 -1.01 -7.15
N GLN A 114 -23.04 -1.76 -6.05
CA GLN A 114 -23.49 -3.16 -6.06
C GLN A 114 -25.01 -3.30 -6.24
N GLY A 115 -25.73 -2.18 -6.32
CA GLY A 115 -27.17 -2.11 -6.44
C GLY A 115 -27.85 -2.18 -5.08
N LYS A 116 -28.74 -1.22 -4.82
CA LYS A 116 -29.74 -1.31 -3.76
C LYS A 116 -30.56 -2.59 -3.95
N THR A 117 -30.21 -3.68 -3.28
CA THR A 117 -31.15 -4.73 -2.91
C THR A 117 -32.07 -4.20 -1.81
N THR A 118 -32.90 -3.21 -2.12
CA THR A 118 -33.93 -2.77 -1.18
C THR A 118 -35.06 -3.80 -1.17
N SER A 119 -35.07 -4.69 -0.17
CA SER A 119 -36.26 -5.07 0.61
C SER A 119 -35.92 -5.97 1.79
N ALA A 120 -36.01 -5.39 2.98
CA ALA A 120 -36.45 -5.98 4.24
C ALA A 120 -36.25 -7.51 4.47
N SER A 121 -35.24 -7.86 5.26
CA SER A 121 -35.47 -8.78 6.36
C SER A 121 -34.60 -8.38 7.55
N SER A 122 -35.26 -7.88 8.58
CA SER A 122 -34.79 -7.97 9.94
C SER A 122 -34.50 -9.43 10.27
N SER A 123 -33.25 -9.76 10.54
CA SER A 123 -32.92 -10.87 11.42
C SER A 123 -31.72 -10.48 12.28
N MET A 124 -31.98 -10.47 13.58
CA MET A 124 -30.95 -10.58 14.60
C MET A 124 -30.04 -11.75 14.23
N GLN A 125 -28.75 -11.49 14.10
CA GLN A 125 -27.76 -12.55 14.26
C GLN A 125 -26.58 -11.99 15.04
N GLY A 126 -26.64 -12.25 16.36
CA GLY A 126 -25.41 -12.36 17.12
C GLY A 126 -24.62 -13.52 16.54
N SER A 127 -23.42 -13.23 16.05
CA SER A 127 -22.39 -14.22 15.83
C SER A 127 -21.04 -13.54 16.01
N ASN A 128 -20.41 -13.83 17.13
CA ASN A 128 -18.98 -13.62 17.32
C ASN A 128 -18.25 -14.46 16.27
N ASN A 129 -17.86 -13.85 15.16
CA ASN A 129 -16.82 -14.37 14.30
C ASN A 129 -15.99 -13.18 13.79
N LYS A 130 -14.68 -13.33 13.95
CA LYS A 130 -13.61 -12.41 13.52
C LYS A 130 -13.89 -11.79 12.14
N PRO A 131 -13.48 -10.55 11.88
CA PRO A 131 -13.55 -9.97 10.55
C PRO A 131 -12.53 -10.69 9.66
N ASN A 132 -12.97 -11.69 8.90
CA ASN A 132 -12.20 -12.30 7.82
C ASN A 132 -12.01 -11.25 6.71
N SER A 133 -10.80 -10.69 6.65
CA SER A 133 -9.94 -10.25 5.53
C SER A 133 -10.44 -10.11 4.08
N SER A 134 -11.71 -9.90 3.75
CA SER A 134 -12.16 -9.72 2.36
C SER A 134 -13.27 -8.68 2.18
N ASP A 135 -13.14 -7.55 2.87
CA ASP A 135 -13.94 -6.34 2.63
C ASP A 135 -12.99 -5.25 2.07
N GLU A 136 -12.27 -5.59 1.00
CA GLU A 136 -11.37 -4.62 0.37
C GLU A 136 -12.19 -3.56 -0.34
N CYS A 137 -12.15 -2.36 0.24
CA CYS A 137 -12.82 -1.20 -0.32
C CYS A 137 -12.42 -1.02 -1.80
N ILE A 138 -13.40 -0.88 -2.70
CA ILE A 138 -13.23 -0.68 -4.14
C ILE A 138 -12.27 0.48 -4.41
N VAL A 139 -12.37 1.56 -3.64
CA VAL A 139 -11.47 2.71 -3.77
C VAL A 139 -10.04 2.35 -3.35
N ARG A 140 -9.87 1.60 -2.25
CA ARG A 140 -8.53 1.13 -1.82
C ARG A 140 -7.90 0.23 -2.87
N LYS A 141 -8.67 -0.73 -3.39
CA LYS A 141 -8.22 -1.63 -4.46
C LYS A 141 -7.79 -0.85 -5.69
N LEU A 142 -8.65 0.07 -6.16
CA LEU A 142 -8.37 0.93 -7.30
C LEU A 142 -7.06 1.73 -7.14
N MET A 143 -6.83 2.28 -5.95
CA MET A 143 -5.58 2.98 -5.64
C MET A 143 -4.38 2.05 -5.78
N LEU A 144 -4.39 0.89 -5.12
CA LEU A 144 -3.29 -0.07 -5.12
C LEU A 144 -3.02 -0.62 -6.52
N ASP A 145 -4.05 -1.02 -7.26
CA ASP A 145 -3.94 -1.51 -8.63
C ASP A 145 -3.32 -0.43 -9.55
N SER A 146 -3.80 0.82 -9.45
CA SER A 146 -3.28 1.93 -10.25
C SER A 146 -1.81 2.23 -9.93
N TRP A 147 -1.41 2.12 -8.66
CA TRP A 147 -0.02 2.31 -8.24
C TRP A 147 0.88 1.18 -8.75
N ASN A 148 0.39 -0.06 -8.68
CA ASN A 148 1.09 -1.22 -9.19
C ASN A 148 1.38 -1.07 -10.68
N GLU A 149 0.35 -0.83 -11.48
CA GLU A 149 0.44 -0.72 -12.95
C GLU A 149 1.26 0.47 -13.43
N SER A 150 1.25 1.59 -12.69
CA SER A 150 1.92 2.81 -13.14
C SER A 150 3.36 2.95 -12.65
N ILE A 151 3.71 2.37 -11.50
CA ILE A 151 5.01 2.60 -10.86
C ILE A 151 5.68 1.27 -10.55
N PHE A 152 5.06 0.47 -9.68
CA PHE A 152 5.76 -0.65 -9.05
C PHE A 152 6.12 -1.76 -10.05
N SER A 153 5.24 -2.10 -10.99
CA SER A 153 5.47 -3.15 -12.00
C SER A 153 6.79 -2.96 -12.76
N ASP A 154 7.13 -1.71 -13.06
CA ASP A 154 8.24 -1.35 -13.94
C ASP A 154 9.58 -1.31 -13.20
N ILE A 155 9.56 -1.04 -11.89
CA ILE A 155 10.77 -0.84 -11.08
C ILE A 155 10.96 -1.86 -9.95
N LYS A 156 10.02 -2.79 -9.73
CA LYS A 156 10.04 -3.76 -8.62
C LYS A 156 11.37 -4.51 -8.48
N HIS A 157 11.95 -4.98 -9.58
CA HIS A 157 13.21 -5.73 -9.55
C HIS A 157 14.39 -4.85 -9.12
N ARG A 158 14.43 -3.58 -9.57
CA ARG A 158 15.47 -2.61 -9.17
C ARG A 158 15.35 -2.23 -7.70
N LEU A 159 14.11 -2.05 -7.22
CA LEU A 159 13.82 -1.80 -5.80
C LEU A 159 14.25 -2.99 -4.93
N GLN A 160 13.91 -4.21 -5.35
CA GLN A 160 14.31 -5.44 -4.67
C GLN A 160 15.83 -5.58 -4.60
N GLU A 161 16.53 -5.41 -5.71
CA GLU A 161 17.99 -5.52 -5.74
C GLU A 161 18.64 -4.47 -4.82
N SER A 162 18.16 -3.23 -4.87
CA SER A 162 18.64 -2.14 -3.99
C SER A 162 18.37 -2.46 -2.51
N ALA A 163 17.21 -3.00 -2.18
CA ALA A 163 16.88 -3.43 -0.82
C ALA A 163 17.80 -4.57 -0.34
N MET A 164 18.10 -5.56 -1.19
CA MET A 164 19.03 -6.65 -0.85
C MET A 164 20.47 -6.13 -0.65
N LYS A 165 20.91 -5.14 -1.44
CA LYS A 165 22.21 -4.46 -1.25
C LYS A 165 22.28 -3.78 0.11
N LEU A 166 21.22 -3.09 0.55
CA LEU A 166 21.15 -2.47 1.88
C LEU A 166 21.22 -3.49 3.02
N VAL A 167 20.49 -4.60 2.91
CA VAL A 167 20.54 -5.69 3.90
C VAL A 167 21.95 -6.31 3.96
N HIS A 168 22.60 -6.49 2.81
CA HIS A 168 23.98 -6.96 2.76
C HIS A 168 24.96 -5.99 3.45
N ALA A 169 24.82 -4.69 3.20
CA ALA A 169 25.63 -3.66 3.85
C ALA A 169 25.44 -3.66 5.38
N GLU A 170 24.20 -3.79 5.85
CA GLU A 170 23.89 -3.87 7.29
C GLU A 170 24.49 -5.09 7.97
N ARG A 171 24.55 -6.24 7.29
CA ARG A 171 25.26 -7.43 7.78
C ARG A 171 26.77 -7.20 7.97
N ASN A 172 27.35 -6.29 7.20
CA ASN A 172 28.75 -5.87 7.32
C ASN A 172 28.94 -4.69 8.32
N GLY A 173 27.87 -4.23 8.97
CA GLY A 173 27.90 -3.20 10.01
C GLY A 173 27.49 -1.79 9.54
N GLU A 174 27.06 -1.63 8.29
CA GLU A 174 26.61 -0.33 7.77
C GLU A 174 25.14 -0.06 8.11
N ALA A 175 24.89 0.93 8.96
CA ALA A 175 23.54 1.32 9.31
C ALA A 175 22.87 2.07 8.14
N PHE A 176 21.60 1.76 7.88
CA PHE A 176 20.77 2.47 6.90
C PHE A 176 19.35 2.69 7.45
N ASP A 177 18.55 3.50 6.76
CA ASP A 177 17.13 3.65 7.11
C ASP A 177 16.34 2.38 6.75
N SER A 178 15.99 1.61 7.78
CA SER A 178 15.15 0.41 7.67
C SER A 178 13.87 0.56 6.86
N GLN A 179 13.31 1.78 6.80
CA GLN A 179 12.09 2.06 6.02
C GLN A 179 12.28 1.82 4.53
N LEU A 180 13.53 1.87 4.04
CA LEU A 180 13.85 1.58 2.64
C LEU A 180 13.57 0.11 2.28
N VAL A 181 13.87 -0.82 3.17
CA VAL A 181 13.59 -2.25 2.96
C VAL A 181 12.14 -2.58 3.30
N ILE A 182 11.64 -2.02 4.42
CA ILE A 182 10.25 -2.22 4.88
C ILE A 182 9.25 -1.75 3.81
N GLY A 183 9.44 -0.58 3.20
CA GLY A 183 8.51 -0.07 2.20
C GLY A 183 8.52 -0.91 0.90
N VAL A 184 9.66 -1.51 0.53
CA VAL A 184 9.71 -2.48 -0.59
C VAL A 184 8.93 -3.74 -0.22
N ARG A 185 9.15 -4.31 0.97
CA ARG A 185 8.38 -5.46 1.48
C ARG A 185 6.88 -5.16 1.46
N GLU A 186 6.45 -4.03 2.04
CA GLU A 186 5.05 -3.60 2.06
C GLU A 186 4.45 -3.48 0.66
N SER A 187 5.23 -3.02 -0.32
CA SER A 187 4.80 -2.96 -1.72
C SER A 187 4.53 -4.35 -2.27
N TYR A 188 5.44 -5.32 -2.07
CA TYR A 188 5.23 -6.71 -2.49
C TYR A 188 4.03 -7.37 -1.81
N VAL A 189 3.75 -7.05 -0.54
CA VAL A 189 2.61 -7.62 0.21
C VAL A 189 1.28 -6.99 -0.22
N ASN A 190 1.24 -5.68 -0.46
CA ASN A 190 -0.03 -4.96 -0.69
C ASN A 190 -0.39 -4.78 -2.16
N LEU A 191 0.54 -4.98 -3.10
CA LEU A 191 0.32 -4.78 -4.54
C LEU A 191 0.13 -6.10 -5.30
N CYS A 192 -0.10 -7.20 -4.59
CA CYS A 192 -0.41 -8.48 -5.22
C CYS A 192 -1.83 -8.47 -5.80
N SER A 193 -1.93 -8.73 -7.11
CA SER A 193 -3.21 -8.80 -7.82
C SER A 193 -3.89 -10.17 -7.73
N ASN A 194 -3.24 -11.19 -7.15
CA ASN A 194 -3.81 -12.53 -7.03
C ASN A 194 -4.86 -12.55 -5.89
N PRO A 195 -6.15 -12.80 -6.20
CA PRO A 195 -7.22 -12.83 -5.20
C PRO A 195 -7.16 -14.05 -4.28
N ASP A 196 -6.58 -15.16 -4.76
CA ASP A 196 -6.49 -16.42 -4.02
C ASP A 196 -5.27 -16.46 -3.09
N ASP A 197 -4.21 -15.71 -3.44
CA ASP A 197 -2.96 -15.66 -2.68
C ASP A 197 -2.29 -14.29 -2.73
N ARG A 198 -2.63 -13.44 -1.74
CA ARG A 198 -2.09 -12.07 -1.62
C ARG A 198 -0.58 -12.00 -1.36
N LEU A 199 0.06 -13.11 -1.00
CA LEU A 199 1.48 -13.16 -0.69
C LEU A 199 2.30 -13.85 -1.78
N GLU A 200 1.68 -14.24 -2.91
CA GLU A 200 2.36 -14.93 -4.01
C GLU A 200 3.60 -14.17 -4.49
N ILE A 201 3.42 -12.91 -4.93
CA ILE A 201 4.55 -12.12 -5.46
C ILE A 201 5.58 -11.80 -4.38
N TYR A 202 5.17 -11.70 -3.11
CA TYR A 202 6.07 -11.49 -1.99
C TYR A 202 6.98 -12.71 -1.79
N ARG A 203 6.40 -13.92 -1.73
CA ARG A 203 7.15 -15.16 -1.52
C ARG A 203 8.06 -15.47 -2.70
N GLU A 204 7.54 -15.36 -3.93
CA GLU A 204 8.28 -15.71 -5.14
C GLU A 204 9.43 -14.75 -5.47
N ASN A 205 9.37 -13.51 -4.97
CA ASN A 205 10.34 -12.47 -5.32
C ASN A 205 11.11 -11.98 -4.09
N PHE A 206 10.46 -11.23 -3.19
CA PHE A 206 11.15 -10.57 -2.09
C PHE A 206 11.69 -11.57 -1.05
N GLU A 207 10.85 -12.49 -0.57
CA GLU A 207 11.25 -13.52 0.40
C GLU A 207 12.31 -14.45 -0.20
N ALA A 208 12.08 -14.94 -1.43
CA ALA A 208 13.04 -15.77 -2.15
C ALA A 208 14.41 -15.08 -2.29
N ALA A 209 14.45 -13.80 -2.71
CA ALA A 209 15.69 -13.04 -2.82
C ALA A 209 16.35 -12.79 -1.47
N TYR A 210 15.56 -12.52 -0.42
CA TYR A 210 16.07 -12.35 0.93
C TYR A 210 16.74 -13.63 1.43
N ILE A 211 16.07 -14.78 1.31
CA ILE A 211 16.61 -16.10 1.69
C ILE A 211 17.87 -16.42 0.90
N GLN A 212 17.83 -16.25 -0.43
CA GLN A 212 18.98 -16.53 -1.30
C GLN A 212 20.18 -15.65 -0.95
N SER A 213 19.98 -14.34 -0.72
CA SER A 213 21.08 -13.43 -0.32
C SER A 213 21.66 -13.80 1.03
N THR A 214 20.82 -14.29 1.96
CA THR A 214 21.22 -14.75 3.30
C THR A 214 22.07 -16.01 3.21
N GLU A 215 21.61 -17.00 2.44
CA GLU A 215 22.35 -18.25 2.22
C GLU A 215 23.72 -17.97 1.61
N MET A 216 23.78 -17.18 0.53
CA MET A 216 25.05 -16.83 -0.13
C MET A 216 26.00 -16.10 0.82
N PHE A 217 25.51 -15.15 1.61
CA PHE A 217 26.32 -14.41 2.57
C PHE A 217 26.97 -15.34 3.60
N TYR A 218 26.15 -16.18 4.26
CA TYR A 218 26.67 -17.03 5.34
C TYR A 218 27.46 -18.23 4.82
N LYS A 219 27.17 -18.78 3.64
CA LYS A 219 27.98 -19.85 3.03
C LYS A 219 29.44 -19.44 2.87
N LEU A 220 29.68 -18.19 2.48
CA LEU A 220 31.02 -17.62 2.37
C LEU A 220 31.59 -17.21 3.73
N LYS A 221 30.84 -16.41 4.52
CA LYS A 221 31.35 -15.86 5.78
C LYS A 221 31.60 -16.92 6.86
N SER A 222 30.72 -17.93 6.96
CA SER A 222 30.87 -19.00 7.96
C SER A 222 32.11 -19.85 7.70
N SER A 223 32.37 -20.21 6.44
CA SER A 223 33.52 -21.03 6.05
C SER A 223 34.84 -20.31 6.26
N GLN A 224 34.92 -19.02 5.92
CA GLN A 224 36.07 -18.15 6.23
C GLN A 224 36.31 -18.04 7.73
N TYR A 225 35.27 -17.71 8.52
CA TYR A 225 35.41 -17.53 9.95
C TYR A 225 35.84 -18.82 10.66
N LEU A 226 35.29 -19.97 10.25
CA LEU A 226 35.67 -21.28 10.81
C LEU A 226 37.13 -21.63 10.52
N ALA A 227 37.60 -21.38 9.29
CA ALA A 227 38.98 -21.66 8.90
C ALA A 227 40.00 -20.79 9.66
N GLU A 228 39.65 -19.53 9.92
CA GLU A 228 40.53 -18.56 10.59
C GLU A 228 40.54 -18.69 12.11
N ASN A 229 39.40 -19.02 12.73
CA ASN A 229 39.22 -18.90 14.18
C ASN A 229 38.99 -20.24 14.89
N GLY A 230 38.79 -21.33 14.14
CA GLY A 230 38.53 -22.66 14.68
C GLY A 230 37.10 -22.86 15.22
N VAL A 231 36.81 -24.11 15.59
CA VAL A 231 35.43 -24.59 15.87
C VAL A 231 34.82 -23.90 17.09
N GLN A 232 35.56 -23.72 18.18
CA GLN A 232 35.00 -23.16 19.41
C GLN A 232 34.57 -21.69 19.24
N ALA A 233 35.38 -20.88 18.54
CA ALA A 233 35.04 -19.50 18.23
C ALA A 233 33.87 -19.44 17.24
N TYR A 234 33.85 -20.35 16.27
CA TYR A 234 32.75 -20.47 15.30
C TYR A 234 31.40 -20.75 15.98
N MET A 235 31.33 -21.64 16.98
CA MET A 235 30.07 -21.92 17.68
C MET A 235 29.48 -20.67 18.34
N LYS A 236 30.32 -19.84 18.96
CA LYS A 236 29.89 -18.56 19.56
C LYS A 236 29.46 -17.54 18.49
N TYR A 237 30.20 -17.47 17.38
CA TYR A 237 29.86 -16.62 16.24
C TYR A 237 28.52 -17.00 15.62
N ALA A 238 28.28 -18.30 15.41
CA ALA A 238 27.05 -18.82 14.85
C ALA A 238 25.84 -18.50 15.74
N ASP A 239 25.93 -18.73 17.05
CA ASP A 239 24.86 -18.38 18.01
C ASP A 239 24.53 -16.88 17.99
N ALA A 240 25.56 -16.01 17.97
CA ALA A 240 25.36 -14.56 17.88
C ALA A 240 24.69 -14.15 16.56
N LYS A 241 25.13 -14.72 15.42
CA LYS A 241 24.59 -14.38 14.11
C LYS A 241 23.17 -14.91 13.88
N LEU A 242 22.83 -16.07 14.44
CA LEU A 242 21.45 -16.58 14.40
C LEU A 242 20.49 -15.62 15.12
N LYS A 243 20.85 -15.14 16.32
CA LYS A 243 20.04 -14.16 17.06
C LYS A 243 19.91 -12.83 16.32
N GLU A 244 20.98 -12.39 15.66
CA GLU A 244 20.97 -11.17 14.84
C GLU A 244 20.06 -11.31 13.62
N GLU A 245 20.14 -12.41 12.88
CA GLU A 245 19.25 -12.67 11.74
C GLU A 245 17.79 -12.89 12.15
N GLU A 246 17.53 -13.49 13.31
CA GLU A 246 16.17 -13.61 13.84
C GLU A 246 15.55 -12.22 14.09
N SER A 247 16.29 -11.34 14.77
CA SER A 247 15.84 -9.96 15.00
C SER A 247 15.68 -9.17 13.68
N ARG A 248 16.59 -9.38 12.71
CA ARG A 248 16.51 -8.74 11.40
C ARG A 248 15.32 -9.25 10.58
N ALA A 249 15.06 -10.56 10.58
CA ALA A 249 13.94 -11.18 9.89
C ALA A 249 12.61 -10.65 10.43
N GLN A 250 12.46 -10.56 11.76
CA GLN A 250 11.27 -9.96 12.39
C GLN A 250 11.02 -8.51 11.95
N ARG A 251 12.06 -7.79 11.53
CA ARG A 251 11.96 -6.40 11.06
C ARG A 251 11.65 -6.29 9.57
N TYR A 252 12.22 -7.15 8.73
CA TYR A 252 12.23 -6.98 7.26
C TYR A 252 11.38 -7.98 6.48
N LEU A 253 11.00 -9.11 7.06
CA LEU A 253 10.09 -10.07 6.45
C LEU A 253 8.65 -9.82 6.93
N GLU A 254 7.71 -10.51 6.29
CA GLU A 254 6.29 -10.61 6.68
C GLU A 254 6.06 -11.87 7.54
#